data_AF-A0A1V5QFS0-F1
#
_entry.id   AF-A0A1V5QFS0-F1
#
_cell.length_a   1.000
_cell.length_b   1.000
_cell.length_c   1.000
_cell.angle_alpha   90.00
_cell.angle_beta   90.00
_cell.angle_gamma   90.00
#
_symmetry.space_group_name_H-M   'P 1'
#
loop_
_entity.id
_entity.type
_entity.pdbx_description
1 polymer ?
#
loop_
_entity_poly.entity_id
_entity_poly.type
_entity_poly.pdbx_seq_one_letter_code
_entity_poly.pdbx_strand_id
1 'polypeptide(L)' 'MITYPPIYDFVMAKLRAKKLPQRTVAAGSGVPYSTLTKIAQGSIKNPSVHHVQRLADYFAKQAPASQADHIEQQQSAA' A
#
# COMPACT_ATOMS: atom_id res chain seq x y z
N MET A 1 3.93 8.13 -19.69
CA MET A 1 4.41 8.03 -18.30
C MET A 1 3.37 7.25 -17.52
N ILE A 2 3.73 6.15 -16.86
CA ILE A 2 2.75 5.36 -16.09
C ILE A 2 2.61 6.04 -14.73
N THR A 3 1.59 6.88 -14.57
CA THR A 3 1.21 7.45 -13.28
C THR A 3 0.63 6.33 -12.44
N TYR A 4 1.43 5.78 -11.52
CA TYR A 4 0.92 4.82 -10.54
C TYR A 4 -0.01 5.56 -9.57
N PRO A 5 -1.09 4.92 -9.09
CA PRO A 5 -2.04 5.57 -8.21
C PRO A 5 -1.35 5.95 -6.87
N PRO A 6 -1.77 7.04 -6.22
CA PRO A 6 -1.12 7.57 -5.01
C PRO A 6 -1.02 6.53 -3.88
N ILE A 7 -1.95 5.59 -3.82
CA ILE A 7 -1.96 4.50 -2.85
C ILE A 7 -0.81 3.51 -3.04
N TYR A 8 -0.38 3.26 -4.28
CA TYR A 8 0.74 2.37 -4.56
C TYR A 8 2.05 2.96 -4.04
N ASP A 9 2.27 4.24 -4.32
CA ASP A 9 3.46 4.95 -3.86
C ASP A 9 3.50 5.05 -2.34
N PHE A 10 2.35 5.28 -1.70
CA PHE A 10 2.22 5.23 -0.24
C PHE A 10 2.65 3.86 0.33
N VAL A 11 2.12 2.77 -0.23
CA VAL A 11 2.48 1.41 0.19
C VAL A 11 3.96 1.14 -0.04
N MET A 12 4.52 1.56 -1.20
CA MET A 12 5.94 1.39 -1.50
C MET A 12 6.82 2.17 -0.53
N ALA A 13 6.45 3.40 -0.18
CA ALA A 13 7.18 4.21 0.79
C ALA A 13 7.21 3.53 2.17
N LYS A 14 6.08 2.99 2.64
CA LYS A 14 6.01 2.27 3.93
C LYS A 14 6.82 0.97 3.91
N LEU A 15 6.77 0.21 2.82
CA LEU A 15 7.57 -1.02 2.67
C LEU A 15 9.07 -0.74 2.61
N ARG A 16 9.49 0.33 1.90
CA ARG A 16 10.89 0.76 1.82
C ARG A 16 11.42 1.35 3.12
N ALA A 17 10.57 2.01 3.90
CA ALA A 17 10.94 2.54 5.20
C ALA A 17 11.34 1.43 6.20
N LYS A 18 11.04 0.15 5.91
CA LYS A 18 11.42 -1.04 6.69
C LYS A 18 11.12 -0.92 8.20
N LYS A 19 10.16 -0.09 8.58
CA LYS A 19 9.77 0.15 9.98
C LYS A 19 9.13 -1.08 10.64
N LEU A 20 8.58 -1.99 9.83
CA LEU A 20 7.92 -3.20 10.29
C LEU A 20 8.47 -4.42 9.56
N PRO A 21 8.58 -5.59 10.23
CA PRO A 21 8.92 -6.84 9.57
C PRO A 21 7.86 -7.19 8.53
N GLN A 22 8.29 -7.50 7.30
CA GLN A 22 7.38 -7.85 6.21
C GLN A 22 6.48 -9.05 6.53
N ARG A 23 6.93 -9.98 7.38
CA ARG A 23 6.10 -11.10 7.87
C ARG A 23 4.90 -10.60 8.69
N THR A 24 5.12 -9.63 9.57
CA THR A 24 4.06 -9.02 10.38
C THR A 24 3.07 -8.28 9.49
N VAL A 25 3.58 -7.55 8.50
CA VAL A 25 2.73 -6.84 7.53
C VAL A 25 1.86 -7.81 6.73
N ALA A 26 2.44 -8.93 6.26
CA ALA A 26 1.70 -9.95 5.53
C ALA A 26 0.58 -10.56 6.40
N ALA A 27 0.90 -10.92 7.64
CA ALA A 27 -0.08 -11.47 8.59
C ALA A 27 -1.22 -10.48 8.90
N GLY A 28 -0.90 -9.21 9.11
CA GLY A 28 -1.89 -8.18 9.47
C GLY A 28 -2.71 -7.65 8.29
N SER A 29 -2.18 -7.68 7.06
CA SER A 29 -2.89 -7.26 5.84
C SER A 29 -3.68 -8.39 5.17
N GLY A 30 -3.43 -9.65 5.54
CA GLY A 30 -3.99 -10.81 4.86
C GLY A 30 -3.49 -10.99 3.43
N VAL A 31 -2.41 -10.31 3.04
CA VAL A 31 -1.74 -10.48 1.75
C VAL A 31 -0.64 -11.54 1.92
N PRO A 32 -0.55 -12.56 1.02
CA PRO A 32 0.50 -13.56 1.11
C PRO A 32 1.90 -12.93 1.14
N TYR A 33 2.78 -13.46 2.01
CA TYR A 33 4.14 -12.94 2.18
C TYR A 33 4.94 -12.93 0.87
N SER A 34 4.77 -13.95 0.02
CA SER A 34 5.40 -14.02 -1.31
C SER A 34 4.91 -12.91 -2.25
N THR A 35 3.64 -12.52 -2.17
CA THR A 35 3.07 -11.42 -2.95
C THR A 35 3.60 -10.09 -2.44
N LEU A 36 3.60 -9.88 -1.12
CA LEU A 36 4.12 -8.68 -0.49
C LEU A 36 5.60 -8.45 -0.83
N THR A 37 6.43 -9.48 -0.73
CA THR A 37 7.87 -9.39 -1.04
C THR A 37 8.11 -9.04 -2.50
N LYS A 38 7.40 -9.68 -3.44
CA LYS A 38 7.50 -9.36 -4.87
C LYS A 38 7.04 -7.94 -5.20
N ILE A 39 5.99 -7.45 -4.50
CA ILE A 39 5.52 -6.06 -4.60
C ILE A 39 6.62 -5.11 -4.07
N ALA A 40 7.16 -5.36 -2.89
CA ALA A 40 8.22 -4.55 -2.29
C ALA A 40 9.50 -4.50 -3.13
N GLN A 41 9.81 -5.59 -3.83
CA GLN A 41 10.93 -5.70 -4.78
C GLN A 41 10.64 -5.03 -6.13
N GLY A 42 9.38 -4.67 -6.41
CA GLY A 42 8.97 -4.15 -7.73
C GLY A 42 9.01 -5.20 -8.84
N SER A 43 9.11 -6.49 -8.51
CA SER A 43 9.18 -7.58 -9.49
C SER A 43 7.85 -7.90 -10.16
N ILE A 44 6.73 -7.46 -9.56
CA ILE A 44 5.41 -7.58 -10.18
C ILE A 44 5.09 -6.27 -10.91
N LYS A 45 5.01 -6.35 -12.24
CA LYS A 45 4.68 -5.21 -13.10
C LYS A 45 3.27 -4.66 -12.85
N ASN A 46 2.29 -5.56 -12.65
CA ASN A 46 0.88 -5.23 -12.39
C ASN A 46 0.37 -5.97 -11.15
N PRO A 47 0.57 -5.41 -9.94
CA PRO A 47 0.03 -6.00 -8.73
C PRO A 47 -1.49 -5.83 -8.68
N SER A 48 -2.19 -6.82 -8.10
CA SER A 48 -3.64 -6.70 -7.88
C SER A 48 -3.93 -5.50 -6.99
N VAL A 49 -4.81 -4.60 -7.45
CA VAL A 49 -5.26 -3.43 -6.70
C VAL A 49 -5.81 -3.82 -5.33
N HIS A 50 -6.49 -4.97 -5.22
CA HIS A 50 -6.99 -5.46 -3.94
C HIS A 50 -5.87 -5.76 -2.92
N HIS A 51 -4.73 -6.25 -3.37
CA HIS A 51 -3.58 -6.46 -2.48
C HIS A 51 -2.96 -5.14 -2.05
N VAL A 52 -2.84 -4.18 -2.98
CA VAL A 52 -2.31 -2.85 -2.68
C VAL A 52 -3.23 -2.12 -1.69
N GLN A 53 -4.55 -2.19 -1.88
CA GLN A 53 -5.54 -1.61 -0.97
C GLN A 53 -5.44 -2.21 0.43
N ARG A 54 -5.41 -3.54 0.58
CA ARG A 54 -5.27 -4.19 1.89
C ARG A 54 -3.99 -3.80 2.62
N LEU A 55 -2.88 -3.62 1.90
CA LEU A 55 -1.63 -3.13 2.48
C LEU A 55 -1.77 -1.68 2.94
N ALA A 56 -2.38 -0.83 2.13
CA ALA A 56 -2.63 0.56 2.48
C ALA A 56 -3.53 0.68 3.71
N ASP A 57 -4.62 -0.08 3.78
CA ASP A 57 -5.53 -0.11 4.92
C ASP A 57 -4.80 -0.53 6.20
N TYR A 58 -3.93 -1.54 6.11
CA TYR A 58 -3.11 -2.00 7.22
C TYR A 58 -2.11 -0.94 7.71
N PHE A 59 -1.48 -0.21 6.78
CA PHE A 59 -0.56 0.88 7.14
C PHE A 59 -1.30 2.12 7.66
N ALA A 60 -2.48 2.42 7.13
CA ALA A 60 -3.33 3.52 7.60
C ALA A 60 -3.81 3.26 9.03
N LYS A 61 -4.23 2.03 9.36
CA LYS A 61 -4.63 1.64 10.72
C LYS A 61 -3.50 1.70 11.76
N GLN A 62 -2.24 1.58 11.32
CA GLN A 62 -1.07 1.69 12.20
C GLN A 62 -0.46 3.09 12.23
N ALA A 63 -0.86 3.97 11.30
CA ALA A 63 -0.44 5.35 11.36
C ALA A 63 -1.21 6.02 12.52
N PRO A 64 -0.53 6.66 13.48
CA PRO A 64 -1.21 7.46 14.49
C PRO A 64 -1.91 8.63 13.76
N ALA A 65 -3.24 8.57 13.67
CA ALA A 65 -4.27 9.59 13.37
C ALA A 65 -3.99 10.80 12.44
N SER A 66 -2.85 10.92 11.76
CA SER A 66 -2.46 12.13 11.02
C SER A 66 -2.52 11.97 9.50
N GLN A 67 -3.17 10.91 8.98
CA GLN A 67 -3.13 10.61 7.54
C GLN A 67 -4.38 9.89 7.00
N ALA A 68 -5.54 10.01 7.67
CA ALA A 68 -6.81 9.47 7.19
C ALA A 68 -7.60 10.44 6.28
N ASP A 69 -7.22 11.73 6.21
CA ASP A 69 -8.02 12.78 5.56
C ASP A 69 -7.67 13.07 4.09
N HIS A 70 -7.22 12.10 3.31
CA HIS A 70 -6.95 12.31 1.87
C HIS A 70 -7.50 11.16 0.99
N ILE A 71 -8.77 10.80 1.17
CA ILE A 71 -9.55 10.13 0.11
C ILE A 71 -10.87 10.89 -0.11
N GLU A 72 -10.82 12.20 -0.34
CA GLU A 72 -12.00 12.93 -0.84
C GLU A 72 -11.61 14.16 -1.64
N GLN A 73 -10.91 13.97 -2.77
CA GLN A 73 -10.75 15.05 -3.75
C GLN A 73 -10.34 14.51 -5.13
N GLN A 74 -11.22 13.75 -5.80
CA GLN A 74 -11.15 13.58 -7.27
C GLN A 74 -12.43 12.94 -7.88
N GLN A 75 -13.61 13.43 -7.54
CA GLN A 75 -14.82 13.26 -8.37
C GLN A 75 -15.64 14.55 -8.36
N SER A 76 -15.19 15.53 -9.14
CA SER A 76 -15.99 16.69 -9.54
C SER A 76 -15.42 17.23 -10.84
N ALA A 77 -15.93 16.71 -11.96
CA ALA A 77 -15.95 17.39 -13.26
C ALA A 77 -16.72 16.52 -14.27
N ALA A 78 -18.04 16.72 -14.33
CA ALA A 78 -18.85 16.82 -15.55
C ALA A 78 -20.29 17.14 -15.16
#